data_AF-A0A2E1TWY8-F1
#
_entry.id   AF-A0A2E1TWY8-F1
#
_cell.length_a   1.000
_cell.length_b   1.000
_cell.length_c   1.000
_cell.angle_alpha   90.00
_cell.angle_beta   90.00
_cell.angle_gamma   90.00
#
_symmetry.space_group_name_H-M   'P 1'
#
loop_
_entity.id
_entity.type
_entity.pdbx_description
1 polymer ?
#
loop_
_entity_poly.entity_id
_entity_poly.type
_entity_poly.pdbx_seq_one_letter_code
_entity_poly.pdbx_strand_id
1 'polypeptide(L)'
;MNCDVNKGDGLTSELYFNHINALQEGYESTLKGFDADGILIHSGSEACYFADDKTIDFNAYGHYLRWIPVNKPDQFLLFIPGKTPKYFQVVPSDYWYDQTVRCAEWVEDHIQIIRIKAVNEIRPHIMNLKLCYLGPNADLARSLDISASNINPFKIISSLDFQRAYKTQYEILQIKNANKLALLGHQAAKACFLENGNEYDIHMAYLKACNILENECPYTNIVALGEKSAILHYQIKRKGNAKKDKVLLIDAGCRANGYASDITRTYVKENVDRTFRDLLTGMEQIERTLVALVKPKMSYPDLHFAALEKIANLLIDLSICSGSVDDLIEREVPHLFMPHGVGHLLGIQVHDVGGHQKDKTGACTEPPDSSPTLRNTRIMAKDMVFTIEPGCYFIPMLIEPQRNTEKGKLINWELITQLYRCGGVRIEDNILVTNEGSENLTRQFE
;
A
#
# COMPACT_ATOMS: atom_id res chain seq x y z
N MET A 1 12.09 -12.05 6.59
CA MET A 1 12.52 -11.67 5.22
C MET A 1 13.95 -12.12 4.92
N ASN A 2 14.11 -13.09 4.00
CA ASN A 2 15.40 -13.39 3.40
C ASN A 2 15.83 -12.20 2.53
N CYS A 3 17.00 -11.61 2.81
CA CYS A 3 17.62 -10.59 1.96
C CYS A 3 18.03 -11.13 0.57
N ASP A 4 17.94 -12.45 0.37
CA ASP A 4 18.37 -13.16 -0.84
C ASP A 4 17.39 -13.12 -2.03
N VAL A 5 16.23 -12.47 -1.92
CA VAL A 5 15.28 -12.33 -3.06
C VAL A 5 15.92 -11.57 -4.25
N ASN A 6 17.03 -10.86 -4.03
CA ASN A 6 17.51 -9.85 -4.99
C ASN A 6 18.73 -10.27 -5.84
N LYS A 7 19.38 -11.43 -5.61
CA LYS A 7 20.63 -11.77 -6.33
C LYS A 7 20.43 -12.04 -7.84
N GLY A 8 19.20 -12.24 -8.30
CA GLY A 8 18.89 -12.52 -9.72
C GLY A 8 18.18 -11.41 -10.50
N ASP A 9 17.66 -10.36 -9.84
CA ASP A 9 16.66 -9.45 -10.42
C ASP A 9 17.18 -8.01 -10.67
N GLY A 10 18.50 -7.83 -10.79
CA GLY A 10 19.09 -6.56 -11.25
C GLY A 10 19.32 -5.50 -10.16
N LEU A 11 19.22 -5.86 -8.89
CA LEU A 11 19.65 -4.97 -7.80
C LEU A 11 21.18 -4.87 -7.81
N THR A 12 21.70 -3.70 -8.15
CA THR A 12 23.14 -3.38 -8.09
C THR A 12 23.44 -2.52 -6.88
N SER A 13 24.65 -2.62 -6.32
CA SER A 13 25.12 -1.66 -5.29
C SER A 13 25.00 -0.22 -5.78
N GLU A 14 25.18 0.04 -7.08
CA GLU A 14 24.98 1.35 -7.72
C GLU A 14 23.54 1.87 -7.60
N LEU A 15 22.53 1.02 -7.74
CA LEU A 15 21.13 1.44 -7.64
C LEU A 15 20.79 1.92 -6.23
N TYR A 16 21.27 1.20 -5.22
CA TYR A 16 21.09 1.58 -3.82
C TYR A 16 21.97 2.79 -3.45
N PHE A 17 23.19 2.91 -4.00
CA PHE A 17 24.01 4.12 -3.87
C PHE A 17 23.27 5.37 -4.32
N ASN A 18 22.70 5.34 -5.53
CA ASN A 18 21.94 6.45 -6.08
C ASN A 18 20.71 6.80 -5.22
N HIS A 19 20.07 5.79 -4.65
CA HIS A 19 18.97 5.99 -3.70
C HIS A 19 19.44 6.71 -2.43
N ILE A 20 20.52 6.27 -1.79
CA ILE A 20 21.07 6.91 -0.59
C ILE A 20 21.51 8.35 -0.88
N ASN A 21 22.11 8.62 -2.03
CA ASN A 21 22.45 10.00 -2.42
C ASN A 21 21.21 10.88 -2.56
N ALA A 22 20.17 10.39 -3.25
CA ALA A 22 18.91 11.12 -3.39
C ALA A 22 18.24 11.39 -2.03
N LEU A 23 18.30 10.44 -1.08
CA LEU A 23 17.81 10.65 0.27
C LEU A 23 18.61 11.71 1.03
N GLN A 24 19.95 11.67 0.96
CA GLN A 24 20.80 12.68 1.60
C GLN A 24 20.50 14.08 1.07
N GLU A 25 20.40 14.26 -0.25
CA GLU A 25 20.04 15.53 -0.88
C GLU A 25 18.66 16.03 -0.44
N GLY A 26 17.66 15.13 -0.41
CA GLY A 26 16.29 15.44 0.01
C GLY A 26 16.19 15.86 1.47
N TYR A 27 16.91 15.16 2.36
CA TYR A 27 16.95 15.47 3.79
C TYR A 27 17.74 16.75 4.07
N GLU A 28 18.88 16.98 3.39
CA GLU A 28 19.64 18.22 3.48
C GLU A 28 18.80 19.43 3.01
N SER A 29 18.12 19.30 1.87
CA SER A 29 17.22 20.34 1.39
C SER A 29 16.07 20.63 2.37
N THR A 30 15.60 19.61 3.10
CA THR A 30 14.51 19.75 4.07
C THR A 30 14.97 20.41 5.37
N LEU A 31 16.19 20.10 5.82
CA LEU A 31 16.81 20.73 6.97
C LEU A 31 17.24 22.18 6.72
N LYS A 32 17.37 22.61 5.46
CA LYS A 32 17.81 23.97 5.13
C LYS A 32 16.94 25.03 5.79
N GLY A 33 17.56 25.84 6.66
CA GLY A 33 16.89 26.89 7.42
C GLY A 33 16.08 26.40 8.62
N PHE A 34 16.20 25.13 8.98
CA PHE A 34 15.79 24.60 10.28
C PHE A 34 16.99 24.68 11.24
N ASP A 35 16.73 25.04 12.49
CA ASP A 35 17.75 25.18 13.52
C ASP A 35 18.07 23.80 14.13
N ALA A 36 18.75 22.96 13.33
CA ALA A 36 19.19 21.62 13.68
C ALA A 36 20.42 21.20 12.85
N ASP A 37 21.34 20.46 13.48
CA ASP A 37 22.54 19.89 12.86
C ASP A 37 22.25 18.62 12.04
N GLY A 38 21.12 17.95 12.31
CA GLY A 38 20.80 16.67 11.68
C GLY A 38 19.44 16.11 12.08
N ILE A 39 19.15 14.91 11.59
CA ILE A 39 17.92 14.16 11.87
C ILE A 39 18.28 12.80 12.46
N LEU A 40 17.71 12.47 13.62
CA LEU A 40 17.70 11.14 14.19
C LEU A 40 16.34 10.48 13.88
N ILE A 41 16.36 9.45 13.05
CA ILE A 41 15.19 8.67 12.66
C ILE A 41 15.15 7.39 13.51
N HIS A 42 14.04 7.14 14.18
CA HIS A 42 13.81 5.98 15.01
C HIS A 42 12.85 5.00 14.33
N SER A 43 13.18 3.71 14.31
CA SER A 43 12.31 2.67 13.74
C SER A 43 11.00 2.52 14.52
N GLY A 44 10.97 2.85 15.81
CA GLY A 44 9.85 2.64 16.72
C GLY A 44 10.18 1.59 17.76
N SER A 45 9.35 1.50 18.82
CA SER A 45 9.55 0.56 19.92
C SER A 45 8.49 -0.54 19.91
N GLU A 46 8.76 -1.66 20.58
CA GLU A 46 7.72 -2.67 20.84
C GLU A 46 6.60 -2.09 21.72
N ALA A 47 5.38 -2.58 21.49
CA ALA A 47 4.23 -2.27 22.31
C ALA A 47 3.61 -3.59 22.79
N CYS A 48 3.13 -3.62 24.03
CA CYS A 48 2.42 -4.77 24.58
C CYS A 48 0.90 -4.56 24.56
N TYR A 49 0.15 -5.65 24.59
CA TYR A 49 -1.29 -5.58 24.82
C TYR A 49 -1.56 -5.03 26.23
N PHE A 50 -2.72 -4.38 26.41
CA PHE A 50 -3.09 -3.78 27.68
C PHE A 50 -3.12 -4.85 28.81
N ALA A 51 -2.33 -4.61 29.86
CA ALA A 51 -2.18 -5.51 31.01
C ALA A 51 -1.69 -6.93 30.67
N ASP A 52 -0.91 -7.09 29.61
CA ASP A 52 -0.28 -8.35 29.17
C ASP A 52 1.22 -8.12 28.89
N ASP A 53 2.04 -9.17 28.95
CA ASP A 53 3.46 -9.15 28.55
C ASP A 53 3.67 -9.55 27.08
N LYS A 54 2.60 -9.98 26.40
CA LYS A 54 2.60 -10.25 24.97
C LYS A 54 2.73 -8.96 24.15
N THR A 55 3.63 -8.98 23.17
CA THR A 55 3.84 -7.89 22.21
C THR A 55 2.85 -7.91 21.04
N ILE A 56 2.56 -6.72 20.53
CA ILE A 56 1.87 -6.48 19.25
C ILE A 56 2.90 -6.64 18.12
N ASP A 57 2.47 -7.15 16.96
CA ASP A 57 3.33 -7.26 15.79
C ASP A 57 3.95 -5.90 15.42
N PHE A 58 5.28 -5.85 15.43
CA PHE A 58 6.05 -4.64 15.21
C PHE A 58 6.17 -4.29 13.73
N ASN A 59 5.97 -3.01 13.40
CA ASN A 59 6.22 -2.45 12.09
C ASN A 59 7.05 -1.16 12.22
N ALA A 60 8.22 -1.14 11.59
CA ALA A 60 9.13 -0.01 11.60
C ALA A 60 8.54 1.18 10.85
N TYR A 61 8.89 2.36 11.35
CA TYR A 61 8.45 3.63 10.80
C TYR A 61 8.88 3.79 9.34
N GLY A 62 7.96 4.26 8.48
CA GLY A 62 8.19 4.31 7.03
C GLY A 62 9.39 5.17 6.61
N HIS A 63 9.66 6.29 7.29
CA HIS A 63 10.85 7.10 7.01
C HIS A 63 12.14 6.41 7.45
N TYR A 64 12.12 5.55 8.46
CA TYR A 64 13.26 4.71 8.81
C TYR A 64 13.48 3.62 7.75
N LEU A 65 12.42 2.90 7.39
CA LEU A 65 12.46 1.81 6.40
C LEU A 65 12.92 2.27 5.02
N ARG A 66 12.72 3.55 4.69
CA ARG A 66 13.18 4.14 3.43
C ARG A 66 14.69 4.09 3.32
N TRP A 67 15.41 4.34 4.41
CA TRP A 67 16.86 4.25 4.45
C TRP A 67 17.33 2.83 4.69
N ILE A 68 16.78 2.18 5.72
CA ILE A 68 17.26 0.90 6.23
C ILE A 68 16.14 -0.13 6.15
N PRO A 69 16.23 -1.16 5.29
CA PRO A 69 15.17 -2.16 5.13
C PRO A 69 15.18 -3.22 6.25
N VAL A 70 15.25 -2.78 7.51
CA VAL A 70 15.29 -3.64 8.71
C VAL A 70 14.05 -3.39 9.56
N ASN A 71 13.12 -4.35 9.58
CA ASN A 71 11.94 -4.27 10.45
C ASN A 71 12.26 -4.79 11.86
N LYS A 72 12.96 -3.99 12.67
CA LYS A 72 13.22 -4.28 14.09
C LYS A 72 12.97 -3.06 14.99
N PRO A 73 12.54 -3.28 16.24
CA PRO A 73 12.34 -2.21 17.21
C PRO A 73 13.66 -1.59 17.66
N ASP A 74 13.56 -0.35 18.12
CA ASP A 74 14.62 0.46 18.75
C ASP A 74 15.89 0.57 17.91
N GLN A 75 15.73 0.68 16.60
CA GLN A 75 16.82 0.92 15.65
C GLN A 75 16.85 2.40 15.26
N PHE A 76 18.04 2.95 14.99
CA PHE A 76 18.17 4.39 14.71
C PHE A 76 19.08 4.69 13.52
N LEU A 77 18.66 5.64 12.69
CA LEU A 77 19.50 6.26 11.69
C LEU A 77 19.79 7.72 12.07
N LEU A 78 21.05 8.09 12.09
CA LEU A 78 21.48 9.48 12.21
C LEU A 78 21.97 10.00 10.86
N PHE A 79 21.29 11.03 10.38
CA PHE A 79 21.66 11.80 9.21
C PHE A 79 22.18 13.18 9.63
N ILE A 80 23.35 13.57 9.11
CA ILE A 80 23.95 14.90 9.28
C ILE A 80 24.42 15.33 7.89
N PRO A 81 24.02 16.52 7.38
CA PRO A 81 24.47 17.02 6.08
C PRO A 81 26.00 16.97 5.91
N GLY A 82 26.46 16.47 4.76
CA GLY A 82 27.88 16.32 4.43
C GLY A 82 28.65 15.26 5.23
N LYS A 83 27.97 14.39 5.99
CA LYS A 83 28.57 13.25 6.70
C LYS A 83 27.92 11.95 6.26
N THR A 84 28.70 10.86 6.25
CA THR A 84 28.16 9.51 6.07
C THR A 84 27.08 9.22 7.13
N PRO A 85 25.87 8.79 6.73
CA PRO A 85 24.82 8.42 7.67
C PRO A 85 25.28 7.28 8.60
N LYS A 86 24.77 7.28 9.83
CA LYS A 86 25.09 6.24 10.82
C LYS A 86 23.85 5.43 11.16
N TYR A 87 23.95 4.12 11.05
CA TYR A 87 22.93 3.19 11.52
C TYR A 87 23.36 2.62 12.88
N PHE A 88 22.68 3.04 13.94
CA PHE A 88 22.82 2.43 15.26
C PHE A 88 21.98 1.16 15.35
N GLN A 89 22.66 0.02 15.32
CA GLN A 89 22.09 -1.30 15.52
C GLN A 89 22.03 -1.60 17.01
N VAL A 90 20.84 -1.48 17.61
CA VAL A 90 20.62 -1.90 19.00
C VAL A 90 20.47 -3.42 19.01
N VAL A 91 21.45 -4.09 19.59
CA VAL A 91 21.54 -5.55 19.72
C VAL A 91 21.86 -5.87 21.17
N PRO A 92 20.82 -6.10 22.01
CA PRO A 92 21.01 -6.43 23.41
C PRO A 92 21.87 -7.68 23.61
N SER A 93 22.64 -7.69 24.70
CA SER A 93 23.42 -8.87 25.08
C SER A 93 22.57 -9.78 25.95
N ASP A 94 21.63 -10.51 25.33
CA ASP A 94 20.77 -11.47 26.02
C ASP A 94 20.73 -12.85 25.33
N TYR A 95 20.17 -13.83 26.04
CA TYR A 95 19.98 -15.20 25.55
C TYR A 95 18.50 -15.53 25.26
N TRP A 96 17.60 -14.56 25.40
CA TRP A 96 16.15 -14.72 25.25
C TRP A 96 15.71 -14.52 23.80
N TYR A 97 16.38 -13.63 23.06
CA TYR A 97 16.00 -13.22 21.71
C TYR A 97 17.08 -13.49 20.66
N ASP A 98 16.66 -13.67 19.40
CA ASP A 98 17.58 -13.74 18.26
C ASP A 98 18.19 -12.35 17.95
N GLN A 99 19.49 -12.25 18.22
CA GLN A 99 20.28 -11.04 18.05
C GLN A 99 20.70 -10.78 16.60
N THR A 100 20.33 -11.66 15.66
CA THR A 100 20.67 -11.50 14.24
C THR A 100 19.98 -10.28 13.65
N VAL A 101 20.76 -9.28 13.23
CA VAL A 101 20.28 -8.17 12.41
C VAL A 101 20.74 -8.43 10.99
N ARG A 102 19.83 -8.90 10.14
CA ARG A 102 20.12 -9.06 8.71
C ARG A 102 19.99 -7.70 8.04
N CYS A 103 21.12 -7.17 7.57
CA CYS A 103 21.16 -6.04 6.67
C CYS A 103 21.70 -6.53 5.34
N ALA A 104 21.25 -5.94 4.24
CA ALA A 104 21.82 -6.30 2.95
C ALA A 104 23.25 -5.75 2.83
N GLU A 105 24.14 -6.50 2.17
CA GLU A 105 25.58 -6.17 2.08
C GLU A 105 25.81 -4.75 1.54
N TRP A 106 25.02 -4.31 0.55
CA TRP A 106 25.12 -2.98 -0.06
C TRP A 106 24.74 -1.81 0.88
N VAL A 107 24.17 -2.09 2.06
CA VAL A 107 23.91 -1.04 3.06
C VAL A 107 25.21 -0.61 3.73
N GLU A 108 26.13 -1.54 3.95
CA GLU A 108 27.41 -1.30 4.65
C GLU A 108 28.35 -0.40 3.84
N ASP A 109 28.20 -0.36 2.51
CA ASP A 109 29.00 0.46 1.60
C ASP A 109 28.72 1.97 1.73
N HIS A 110 27.54 2.34 2.23
CA HIS A 110 27.06 3.74 2.22
C HIS A 110 26.61 4.26 3.58
N ILE A 111 26.38 3.36 4.54
CA ILE A 111 25.91 3.71 5.87
C ILE A 111 26.84 3.07 6.89
N GLN A 112 27.38 3.90 7.78
CA GLN A 112 28.25 3.43 8.85
C GLN A 112 27.42 2.69 9.91
N ILE A 113 27.62 1.39 10.04
CA ILE A 113 26.97 0.58 11.07
C ILE A 113 27.71 0.71 12.40
N ILE A 114 26.99 1.07 13.46
CA ILE A 114 27.48 1.14 14.84
C ILE A 114 26.60 0.22 15.69
N ARG A 115 27.19 -0.89 16.17
CA ARG A 115 26.48 -1.81 17.06
C ARG A 115 26.58 -1.35 18.50
N ILE A 116 25.44 -1.26 19.16
CA ILE A 116 25.29 -0.84 20.55
C ILE A 116 24.39 -1.83 21.28
N LYS A 117 24.56 -1.97 22.60
CA LYS A 117 23.80 -2.94 23.41
C LYS A 117 22.51 -2.37 23.98
N ALA A 118 22.40 -1.05 24.06
CA ALA A 118 21.23 -0.37 24.60
C ALA A 118 21.09 1.01 23.95
N VAL A 119 19.85 1.52 23.87
CA VAL A 119 19.55 2.83 23.26
C VAL A 119 20.35 3.98 23.88
N ASN A 120 20.62 3.91 25.19
CA ASN A 120 21.39 4.94 25.89
C ASN A 120 22.84 5.10 25.38
N GLU A 121 23.40 4.07 24.75
CA GLU A 121 24.74 4.12 24.16
C GLU A 121 24.80 4.99 22.89
N ILE A 122 23.66 5.50 22.38
CA ILE A 122 23.62 6.51 21.31
C ILE A 122 24.13 7.87 21.83
N ARG A 123 23.95 8.19 23.12
CA ARG A 123 24.21 9.53 23.68
C ARG A 123 25.59 10.11 23.34
N PRO A 124 26.71 9.39 23.48
CA PRO A 124 28.03 9.94 23.15
C PRO A 124 28.18 10.35 21.68
N HIS A 125 27.35 9.80 20.79
CA HIS A 125 27.37 10.12 19.36
C HIS A 125 26.51 11.34 19.01
N ILE A 126 25.61 11.76 19.89
CA ILE A 126 24.64 12.84 19.63
C ILE A 126 24.69 14.01 20.63
N MET A 127 25.41 13.88 21.74
CA MET A 127 25.37 14.84 22.87
C MET A 127 25.73 16.30 22.53
N ASN A 128 26.46 16.53 21.45
CA ASN A 128 26.87 17.88 21.01
C ASN A 128 26.09 18.34 19.76
N LEU A 129 25.00 17.67 19.41
CA LEU A 129 24.19 17.94 18.23
C LEU A 129 22.79 18.39 18.63
N LYS A 130 22.29 19.41 17.94
CA LYS A 130 20.89 19.80 17.96
C LYS A 130 20.15 19.03 16.88
N LEU A 131 19.40 18.00 17.26
CA LEU A 131 18.77 17.10 16.29
C LEU A 131 17.27 17.36 16.17
N CYS A 132 16.73 17.10 14.98
CA CYS A 132 15.32 16.73 14.83
C CYS A 132 15.15 15.23 15.07
N TYR A 133 14.10 14.84 15.77
CA TYR A 133 13.74 13.44 15.96
C TYR A 133 12.55 13.08 15.10
N LEU A 134 12.65 12.01 14.31
CA LEU A 134 11.52 11.45 13.57
C LEU A 134 11.23 10.03 14.07
N GLY A 135 10.07 9.83 14.69
CA GLY A 135 9.68 8.52 15.23
C GLY A 135 8.49 8.58 16.19
N PRO A 136 7.93 7.42 16.55
CA PRO A 136 6.69 7.37 17.34
C PRO A 136 6.87 7.63 18.84
N ASN A 137 8.08 7.47 19.39
CA ASN A 137 8.33 7.49 20.83
C ASN A 137 8.90 8.85 21.30
N ALA A 138 8.00 9.80 21.57
CA ALA A 138 8.38 11.15 22.01
C ALA A 138 9.08 11.17 23.38
N ASP A 139 8.72 10.27 24.30
CA ASP A 139 9.37 10.19 25.60
C ASP A 139 10.81 9.70 25.51
N LEU A 140 11.07 8.72 24.63
CA LEU A 140 12.43 8.31 24.31
C LEU A 140 13.24 9.45 23.72
N ALA A 141 12.66 10.22 22.79
CA ALA A 141 13.33 11.40 22.22
C ALA A 141 13.68 12.45 23.28
N ARG A 142 12.74 12.75 24.20
CA ARG A 142 13.00 13.64 25.34
C ARG A 142 14.09 13.09 26.26
N SER A 143 14.10 11.79 26.49
CA SER A 143 15.15 11.17 27.29
C SER A 143 16.52 11.40 26.65
N LEU A 144 16.62 11.42 25.32
CA LEU A 144 17.85 11.74 24.57
C LEU A 144 18.13 13.26 24.45
N ASP A 145 17.53 14.07 25.31
CA ASP A 145 17.71 15.53 25.39
C ASP A 145 17.26 16.30 24.13
N ILE A 146 16.35 15.72 23.33
CA ILE A 146 15.76 16.38 22.15
C ILE A 146 14.56 17.23 22.58
N SER A 147 14.57 18.50 22.20
CA SER A 147 13.49 19.44 22.55
C SER A 147 12.16 19.06 21.90
N ALA A 148 11.05 19.35 22.59
CA ALA A 148 9.71 19.03 22.08
C ALA A 148 9.40 19.67 20.72
N SER A 149 9.93 20.86 20.43
CA SER A 149 9.79 21.53 19.13
C SER A 149 10.49 20.78 17.98
N ASN A 150 11.45 19.94 18.30
CA ASN A 150 12.27 19.18 17.36
C ASN A 150 11.80 17.72 17.22
N ILE A 151 10.76 17.31 17.94
CA ILE A 151 10.16 15.98 17.85
C ILE A 151 9.05 16.02 16.78
N ASN A 152 9.22 15.25 15.71
CA ASN A 152 8.37 15.19 14.53
C ASN A 152 7.92 16.58 14.01
N PRO A 153 8.83 17.53 13.71
CA PRO A 153 8.43 18.86 13.31
C PRO A 153 7.61 18.81 12.02
N PHE A 154 6.40 19.40 12.03
CA PHE A 154 5.45 19.31 10.92
C PHE A 154 6.08 19.67 9.57
N LYS A 155 6.88 20.76 9.50
CA LYS A 155 7.56 21.21 8.28
C LYS A 155 8.56 20.18 7.73
N ILE A 156 9.24 19.44 8.60
CA ILE A 156 10.19 18.40 8.20
C ILE A 156 9.40 17.19 7.69
N ILE A 157 8.41 16.72 8.47
CA ILE A 157 7.57 15.58 8.10
C ILE A 157 6.85 15.83 6.77
N SER A 158 6.19 16.98 6.60
CA SER A 158 5.41 17.29 5.41
C SER A 158 6.29 17.36 4.15
N SER A 159 7.49 17.92 4.25
CA SER A 159 8.46 17.96 3.15
C SER A 159 8.96 16.56 2.76
N LEU A 160 9.24 15.70 3.74
CA LEU A 160 9.71 14.33 3.49
C LEU A 160 8.58 13.43 2.97
N ASP A 161 7.36 13.56 3.50
CA ASP A 161 6.16 12.87 3.01
C ASP A 161 5.90 13.24 1.54
N PHE A 162 6.02 14.53 1.20
CA PHE A 162 5.84 14.97 -0.18
C PHE A 162 6.84 14.32 -1.15
N GLN A 163 8.09 14.14 -0.69
CA GLN A 163 9.17 13.51 -1.46
C GLN A 163 8.99 12.00 -1.61
N ARG A 164 8.33 11.32 -0.67
CA ARG A 164 8.04 9.87 -0.77
C ARG A 164 7.08 9.50 -1.89
N ALA A 165 6.29 10.47 -2.39
CA ALA A 165 5.48 10.23 -3.57
C ALA A 165 6.33 9.88 -4.81
N TYR A 166 7.58 10.36 -4.88
CA TYR A 166 8.50 10.16 -6.01
C TYR A 166 9.52 9.09 -5.67
N LYS A 167 9.47 7.97 -6.40
CA LYS A 167 10.29 6.79 -6.12
C LYS A 167 11.59 6.86 -6.90
N THR A 168 12.69 6.65 -6.22
CA THR A 168 13.97 6.35 -6.87
C THR A 168 13.89 5.00 -7.60
N GLN A 169 14.85 4.73 -8.48
CA GLN A 169 14.87 3.48 -9.24
C GLN A 169 15.04 2.23 -8.34
N TYR A 170 15.73 2.37 -7.20
CA TYR A 170 15.75 1.33 -6.15
C TYR A 170 14.36 1.05 -5.62
N GLU A 171 13.61 2.09 -5.23
CA GLU A 171 12.26 1.95 -4.68
C GLU A 171 11.30 1.29 -5.69
N ILE A 172 11.40 1.69 -6.97
CA ILE A 172 10.62 1.07 -8.06
C ILE A 172 10.97 -0.42 -8.21
N LEU A 173 12.26 -0.77 -8.20
CA LEU A 173 12.70 -2.16 -8.29
C LEU A 173 12.17 -3.00 -7.11
N GLN A 174 12.17 -2.45 -5.90
CA GLN A 174 11.64 -3.15 -4.74
C GLN A 174 10.12 -3.39 -4.86
N ILE A 175 9.36 -2.43 -5.39
CA ILE A 175 7.92 -2.63 -5.66
C ILE A 175 7.72 -3.71 -6.74
N LYS A 176 8.55 -3.76 -7.79
CA LYS A 176 8.53 -4.83 -8.80
C LYS A 176 8.79 -6.21 -8.17
N ASN A 177 9.80 -6.32 -7.30
CA ASN A 177 10.11 -7.56 -6.61
C ASN A 177 8.97 -8.01 -5.68
N ALA A 178 8.33 -7.07 -4.98
CA ALA A 178 7.14 -7.35 -4.19
C ALA A 178 5.94 -7.83 -5.05
N ASN A 179 5.76 -7.25 -6.24
CA ASN A 179 4.73 -7.68 -7.20
C ASN A 179 4.98 -9.11 -7.69
N LYS A 180 6.20 -9.41 -8.11
CA LYS A 180 6.62 -10.74 -8.56
C LYS A 180 6.33 -11.83 -7.51
N LEU A 181 6.66 -11.58 -6.24
CA LEU A 181 6.36 -12.50 -5.15
C LEU A 181 4.86 -12.68 -4.95
N ALA A 182 4.11 -11.57 -4.87
CA ALA A 182 2.66 -11.62 -4.64
C ALA A 182 1.92 -12.37 -5.75
N LEU A 183 2.34 -12.24 -7.01
CA LEU A 183 1.70 -12.93 -8.13
C LEU A 183 1.86 -14.46 -8.09
N LEU A 184 2.95 -14.98 -7.53
CA LEU A 184 3.07 -16.41 -7.23
C LEU A 184 1.98 -16.86 -6.24
N GLY A 185 1.74 -16.05 -5.21
CA GLY A 185 0.67 -16.25 -4.25
C GLY A 185 -0.72 -16.20 -4.89
N HIS A 186 -0.98 -15.19 -5.74
CA HIS A 186 -2.25 -15.06 -6.46
C HIS A 186 -2.54 -16.25 -7.38
N GLN A 187 -1.52 -16.76 -8.09
CA GLN A 187 -1.65 -17.97 -8.92
C GLN A 187 -1.98 -19.21 -8.07
N ALA A 188 -1.29 -19.40 -6.94
CA ALA A 188 -1.57 -20.52 -6.03
C ALA A 188 -2.97 -20.42 -5.39
N ALA A 189 -3.38 -19.21 -5.00
CA ALA A 189 -4.71 -18.94 -4.47
C ALA A 189 -5.80 -19.25 -5.50
N LYS A 190 -5.62 -18.82 -6.75
CA LYS A 190 -6.51 -19.14 -7.87
C LYS A 190 -6.63 -20.64 -8.07
N ALA A 191 -5.50 -21.36 -8.11
CA ALA A 191 -5.51 -22.82 -8.29
C ALA A 191 -6.28 -23.52 -7.16
N CYS A 192 -6.00 -23.15 -5.90
CA CYS A 192 -6.69 -23.69 -4.73
C CYS A 192 -8.22 -23.43 -4.78
N PHE A 193 -8.63 -22.23 -5.21
CA PHE A 193 -10.04 -21.89 -5.39
C PHE A 193 -10.73 -22.76 -6.46
N LEU A 194 -10.07 -22.98 -7.61
CA LEU A 194 -10.60 -23.82 -8.68
C LEU A 194 -10.74 -25.29 -8.24
N GLU A 195 -9.89 -25.73 -7.31
CA GLU A 195 -9.96 -27.05 -6.66
C GLU A 195 -10.96 -27.12 -5.49
N ASN A 196 -11.75 -26.06 -5.26
CA ASN A 196 -12.76 -25.94 -4.19
C ASN A 196 -12.20 -25.79 -2.77
N GLY A 197 -10.98 -25.26 -2.62
CA GLY A 197 -10.46 -24.81 -1.34
C GLY A 197 -11.34 -23.74 -0.70
N ASN A 198 -11.42 -23.72 0.64
CA ASN A 198 -12.09 -22.64 1.37
C ASN A 198 -11.15 -21.44 1.57
N GLU A 199 -11.66 -20.36 2.15
CA GLU A 199 -10.91 -19.11 2.32
C GLU A 199 -9.62 -19.30 3.15
N TYR A 200 -9.63 -20.22 4.13
CA TYR A 200 -8.43 -20.59 4.88
C TYR A 200 -7.41 -21.32 4.01
N ASP A 201 -7.84 -22.34 3.25
CA ASP A 201 -6.94 -23.12 2.39
C ASP A 201 -6.30 -22.24 1.30
N ILE A 202 -7.10 -21.36 0.70
CA ILE A 202 -6.66 -20.39 -0.31
C ILE A 202 -5.63 -19.41 0.28
N HIS A 203 -5.88 -18.89 1.49
CA HIS A 203 -4.95 -18.00 2.18
C HIS A 203 -3.63 -18.70 2.50
N MET A 204 -3.67 -19.95 2.98
CA MET A 204 -2.47 -20.73 3.26
C MET A 204 -1.69 -21.06 1.98
N ALA A 205 -2.39 -21.32 0.86
CA ALA A 205 -1.76 -21.52 -0.44
C ALA A 205 -1.02 -20.26 -0.91
N TYR A 206 -1.62 -19.08 -0.73
CA TYR A 206 -0.97 -17.79 -1.00
C TYR A 206 0.32 -17.63 -0.19
N LEU A 207 0.24 -17.72 1.15
CA LEU A 207 1.40 -17.52 2.04
C LEU A 207 2.54 -18.49 1.72
N LYS A 208 2.20 -19.77 1.48
CA LYS A 208 3.17 -20.81 1.13
C LYS A 208 3.88 -20.53 -0.19
N ALA A 209 3.16 -20.10 -1.22
CA ALA A 209 3.74 -19.80 -2.53
C ALA A 209 4.64 -18.55 -2.48
N CYS A 210 4.27 -17.56 -1.68
CA CYS A 210 5.10 -16.37 -1.42
C CYS A 210 6.28 -16.65 -0.48
N ASN A 211 6.28 -17.79 0.23
CA ASN A 211 7.25 -18.16 1.26
C ASN A 211 7.36 -17.10 2.38
N ILE A 212 6.21 -16.68 2.92
CA ILE A 212 6.09 -15.67 3.98
C ILE A 212 5.14 -16.12 5.09
N LEU A 213 5.30 -15.53 6.28
CA LEU A 213 4.30 -15.59 7.36
C LEU A 213 3.22 -14.52 7.18
N GLU A 214 2.09 -14.66 7.89
CA GLU A 214 0.98 -13.71 7.81
C GLU A 214 1.40 -12.29 8.25
N ASN A 215 2.17 -12.17 9.33
CA ASN A 215 2.67 -10.88 9.82
C ASN A 215 3.75 -10.24 8.93
N GLU A 216 4.25 -10.95 7.91
CA GLU A 216 5.14 -10.39 6.89
C GLU A 216 4.37 -9.79 5.70
N CYS A 217 3.05 -10.04 5.60
CA CYS A 217 2.20 -9.41 4.59
C CYS A 217 2.13 -7.89 4.82
N PRO A 218 2.02 -7.08 3.75
CA PRO A 218 1.96 -5.63 3.90
C PRO A 218 0.68 -5.14 4.58
N TYR A 219 -0.38 -5.94 4.53
CA TYR A 219 -1.69 -5.75 5.17
C TYR A 219 -2.35 -7.13 5.36
N THR A 220 -3.44 -7.19 6.12
CA THR A 220 -4.23 -8.42 6.26
C THR A 220 -4.88 -8.78 4.92
N ASN A 221 -4.41 -9.83 4.27
CA ASN A 221 -4.97 -10.30 3.00
C ASN A 221 -6.49 -10.51 3.11
N ILE A 222 -7.23 -10.06 2.10
CA ILE A 222 -8.64 -10.39 1.91
C ILE A 222 -8.71 -11.61 1.01
N VAL A 223 -9.40 -12.65 1.47
CA VAL A 223 -9.69 -13.85 0.69
C VAL A 223 -11.16 -14.15 0.90
N ALA A 224 -11.98 -13.73 -0.06
CA ALA A 224 -13.42 -13.69 0.07
C ALA A 224 -14.07 -14.60 -0.98
N LEU A 225 -14.91 -15.53 -0.52
CA LEU A 225 -15.70 -16.39 -1.40
C LEU A 225 -17.16 -15.93 -1.46
N GLY A 226 -17.73 -16.00 -2.66
CA GLY A 226 -19.15 -15.72 -2.91
C GLY A 226 -19.55 -14.33 -2.45
N GLU A 227 -20.59 -14.25 -1.61
CA GLU A 227 -21.16 -13.00 -1.12
C GLU A 227 -20.17 -12.17 -0.29
N LYS A 228 -19.14 -12.80 0.28
CA LYS A 228 -18.12 -12.09 1.07
C LYS A 228 -17.27 -11.15 0.24
N SER A 229 -17.23 -11.33 -1.08
CA SER A 229 -16.53 -10.42 -2.01
C SER A 229 -17.12 -9.00 -2.02
N ALA A 230 -18.32 -8.79 -1.45
CA ALA A 230 -18.90 -7.45 -1.24
C ALA A 230 -18.42 -6.74 0.05
N ILE A 231 -17.66 -7.42 0.93
CA ILE A 231 -17.16 -6.84 2.17
C ILE A 231 -15.76 -6.28 1.93
N LEU A 232 -15.65 -4.95 1.83
CA LEU A 232 -14.41 -4.29 1.40
C LEU A 232 -13.20 -4.55 2.32
N HIS A 233 -13.42 -4.69 3.63
CA HIS A 233 -12.39 -5.04 4.61
C HIS A 233 -12.63 -6.43 5.21
N TYR A 234 -12.80 -7.45 4.36
CA TYR A 234 -13.06 -8.81 4.82
C TYR A 234 -11.82 -9.50 5.40
N GLN A 235 -11.74 -9.56 6.74
CA GLN A 235 -10.56 -10.07 7.45
C GLN A 235 -10.63 -11.57 7.78
N ILE A 236 -11.83 -12.17 7.79
CA ILE A 236 -12.04 -13.56 8.19
C ILE A 236 -11.56 -14.52 7.08
N LYS A 237 -11.16 -15.74 7.46
CA LYS A 237 -10.87 -16.86 6.54
C LYS A 237 -11.72 -18.08 6.94
N ARG A 238 -12.95 -18.17 6.41
CA ARG A 238 -13.88 -19.26 6.74
C ARG A 238 -13.30 -20.60 6.34
N LYS A 239 -13.39 -21.55 7.28
CA LYS A 239 -13.11 -22.97 7.05
C LYS A 239 -14.39 -23.69 6.64
N GLY A 240 -14.26 -24.82 5.95
CA GLY A 240 -15.37 -25.71 5.63
C GLY A 240 -15.57 -25.93 4.13
N ASN A 241 -16.81 -26.19 3.73
CA ASN A 241 -17.14 -26.55 2.34
C ASN A 241 -17.36 -25.31 1.47
N ALA A 242 -16.49 -25.12 0.48
CA ALA A 242 -16.53 -24.03 -0.49
C ALA A 242 -16.98 -24.45 -1.90
N LYS A 243 -17.51 -25.68 -2.07
CA LYS A 243 -17.90 -26.21 -3.39
C LYS A 243 -18.98 -25.38 -4.09
N LYS A 244 -19.85 -24.72 -3.31
CA LYS A 244 -20.94 -23.89 -3.84
C LYS A 244 -20.49 -22.49 -4.23
N ASP A 245 -19.34 -22.04 -3.74
CA ASP A 245 -18.81 -20.72 -4.04
C ASP A 245 -18.27 -20.69 -5.47
N LYS A 246 -18.71 -19.68 -6.22
CA LYS A 246 -18.39 -19.52 -7.65
C LYS A 246 -17.51 -18.31 -7.95
N VAL A 247 -17.26 -17.49 -6.93
CA VAL A 247 -16.47 -16.25 -7.01
C VAL A 247 -15.44 -16.29 -5.89
N LEU A 248 -14.20 -15.94 -6.24
CA LEU A 248 -13.14 -15.58 -5.31
C LEU A 248 -12.74 -14.14 -5.60
N LEU A 249 -12.76 -13.27 -4.60
CA LEU A 249 -12.01 -12.03 -4.61
C LEU A 249 -10.84 -12.18 -3.64
N ILE A 250 -9.63 -12.04 -4.15
CA ILE A 250 -8.40 -12.02 -3.35
C ILE A 250 -7.71 -10.68 -3.54
N ASP A 251 -7.48 -10.00 -2.42
CA ASP A 251 -6.67 -8.79 -2.32
C ASP A 251 -5.55 -9.09 -1.33
N ALA A 252 -4.33 -9.20 -1.85
CA ALA A 252 -3.17 -9.67 -1.13
C ALA A 252 -1.88 -9.16 -1.78
N GLY A 253 -0.93 -8.79 -0.92
CA GLY A 253 0.36 -8.23 -1.31
C GLY A 253 1.54 -8.95 -0.68
N CYS A 254 2.75 -8.52 -1.02
CA CYS A 254 4.01 -8.94 -0.41
C CYS A 254 4.87 -7.72 -0.10
N ARG A 255 5.95 -7.92 0.65
CA ARG A 255 6.99 -6.91 0.85
C ARG A 255 8.32 -7.37 0.27
N ALA A 256 9.07 -6.43 -0.31
CA ALA A 256 10.47 -6.60 -0.64
C ALA A 256 11.27 -5.42 -0.09
N ASN A 257 12.19 -5.67 0.85
CA ASN A 257 12.99 -4.64 1.52
C ASN A 257 12.15 -3.46 2.05
N GLY A 258 10.98 -3.75 2.63
CA GLY A 258 10.06 -2.75 3.18
C GLY A 258 9.01 -2.20 2.20
N TYR A 259 9.20 -2.32 0.89
CA TYR A 259 8.26 -1.81 -0.12
C TYR A 259 7.15 -2.84 -0.40
N ALA A 260 5.91 -2.38 -0.44
CA ALA A 260 4.72 -3.21 -0.60
C ALA A 260 4.34 -3.37 -2.08
N SER A 261 3.74 -4.52 -2.39
CA SER A 261 2.78 -4.67 -3.48
C SER A 261 1.36 -4.70 -2.90
N ASP A 262 0.40 -4.35 -3.74
CA ASP A 262 -1.03 -4.32 -3.41
C ASP A 262 -1.82 -4.77 -4.63
N ILE A 263 -2.33 -6.00 -4.62
CA ILE A 263 -2.87 -6.62 -5.82
C ILE A 263 -4.19 -7.28 -5.48
N THR A 264 -5.21 -6.92 -6.24
CA THR A 264 -6.52 -7.54 -6.19
C THR A 264 -6.83 -8.24 -7.51
N ARG A 265 -7.34 -9.48 -7.40
CA ARG A 265 -7.92 -10.23 -8.50
C ARG A 265 -9.25 -10.84 -8.09
N THR A 266 -10.18 -10.84 -9.04
CA THR A 266 -11.43 -11.60 -8.91
C THR A 266 -11.42 -12.76 -9.89
N TYR A 267 -11.70 -13.96 -9.41
CA TYR A 267 -11.75 -15.19 -10.19
C TYR A 267 -13.13 -15.83 -10.09
N VAL A 268 -13.53 -16.54 -11.14
CA VAL A 268 -14.83 -17.21 -11.20
C VAL A 268 -14.72 -18.64 -11.72
N LYS A 269 -15.61 -19.53 -11.24
CA LYS A 269 -15.78 -20.88 -11.81
C LYS A 269 -16.56 -20.83 -13.13
N GLU A 270 -16.46 -21.86 -13.96
CA GLU A 270 -17.13 -21.93 -15.27
C GLU A 270 -18.66 -21.74 -15.19
N ASN A 271 -19.28 -22.27 -14.15
CA ASN A 271 -20.74 -22.23 -13.94
C ASN A 271 -21.24 -21.00 -13.15
N VAL A 272 -20.44 -19.93 -13.04
CA VAL A 272 -20.86 -18.64 -12.47
C VAL A 272 -22.00 -18.03 -13.29
N ASP A 273 -22.71 -17.07 -12.68
CA ASP A 273 -23.72 -16.27 -13.36
C ASP A 273 -23.13 -15.57 -14.59
N ARG A 274 -23.82 -15.63 -15.74
CA ARG A 274 -23.30 -15.07 -16.99
C ARG A 274 -23.10 -13.56 -16.89
N THR A 275 -24.06 -12.85 -16.30
CA THR A 275 -23.95 -11.39 -16.13
C THR A 275 -22.76 -11.04 -15.23
N PHE A 276 -22.50 -11.83 -14.18
CA PHE A 276 -21.33 -11.61 -13.33
C PHE A 276 -20.01 -11.91 -14.06
N ARG A 277 -19.98 -12.91 -14.94
CA ARG A 277 -18.81 -13.17 -15.80
C ARG A 277 -18.55 -11.98 -16.73
N ASP A 278 -19.59 -11.48 -17.38
CA ASP A 278 -19.48 -10.35 -18.31
C ASP A 278 -19.09 -9.06 -17.55
N LEU A 279 -19.58 -8.88 -16.31
CA LEU A 279 -19.12 -7.83 -15.39
C LEU A 279 -17.63 -7.94 -15.08
N LEU A 280 -17.14 -9.11 -14.73
CA LEU A 280 -15.71 -9.32 -14.47
C LEU A 280 -14.86 -8.93 -15.67
N THR A 281 -15.20 -9.41 -16.87
CA THR A 281 -14.51 -9.05 -18.11
C THR A 281 -14.56 -7.54 -18.37
N GLY A 282 -15.72 -6.91 -18.16
CA GLY A 282 -15.88 -5.47 -18.29
C GLY A 282 -14.99 -4.70 -17.31
N MET A 283 -14.93 -5.11 -16.04
CA MET A 283 -14.10 -4.49 -15.02
C MET A 283 -12.60 -4.64 -15.31
N GLU A 284 -12.15 -5.80 -15.82
CA GLU A 284 -10.77 -5.99 -16.30
C GLU A 284 -10.43 -5.04 -17.46
N GLN A 285 -11.36 -4.83 -18.39
CA GLN A 285 -11.18 -3.90 -19.50
C GLN A 285 -11.18 -2.43 -19.02
N ILE A 286 -12.02 -2.08 -18.04
CA ILE A 286 -12.03 -0.76 -17.41
C ILE A 286 -10.69 -0.48 -16.75
N GLU A 287 -10.18 -1.40 -15.92
CA GLU A 287 -8.87 -1.27 -15.26
C GLU A 287 -7.75 -1.01 -16.30
N ARG A 288 -7.64 -1.84 -17.33
CA ARG A 288 -6.66 -1.66 -18.41
C ARG A 288 -6.78 -0.31 -19.11
N THR A 289 -8.03 0.15 -19.31
CA THR A 289 -8.28 1.47 -19.92
C THR A 289 -7.86 2.61 -19.00
N LEU A 290 -8.10 2.49 -17.69
CA LEU A 290 -7.66 3.48 -16.70
C LEU A 290 -6.13 3.54 -16.64
N VAL A 291 -5.44 2.39 -16.64
CA VAL A 291 -3.97 2.35 -16.74
C VAL A 291 -3.49 3.10 -17.98
N ALA A 292 -4.10 2.89 -19.15
CA ALA A 292 -3.71 3.56 -20.39
C ALA A 292 -3.93 5.09 -20.37
N LEU A 293 -4.77 5.62 -19.47
CA LEU A 293 -4.96 7.07 -19.31
C LEU A 293 -3.84 7.72 -18.49
N VAL A 294 -3.14 6.95 -17.64
CA VAL A 294 -2.11 7.46 -16.74
C VAL A 294 -0.97 8.10 -17.52
N LYS A 295 -0.68 9.35 -17.17
CA LYS A 295 0.45 10.12 -17.69
C LYS A 295 0.75 11.30 -16.77
N PRO A 296 1.95 11.90 -16.86
CA PRO A 296 2.25 13.14 -16.16
C PRO A 296 1.23 14.25 -16.45
N LYS A 297 1.00 15.10 -15.44
CA LYS A 297 0.06 16.23 -15.44
C LYS A 297 -1.42 15.86 -15.38
N MET A 298 -1.79 14.57 -15.46
CA MET A 298 -3.17 14.15 -15.22
C MET A 298 -3.52 14.29 -13.72
N SER A 299 -4.71 14.77 -13.44
CA SER A 299 -5.26 14.82 -12.08
C SER A 299 -5.75 13.44 -11.65
N TYR A 300 -5.38 12.98 -10.45
CA TYR A 300 -5.87 11.70 -9.92
C TYR A 300 -7.40 11.67 -9.73
N PRO A 301 -8.05 12.76 -9.26
CA PRO A 301 -9.51 12.89 -9.30
C PRO A 301 -10.12 12.69 -10.70
N ASP A 302 -9.48 13.18 -11.76
CA ASP A 302 -10.00 13.00 -13.13
C ASP A 302 -9.96 11.51 -13.53
N LEU A 303 -8.93 10.77 -13.12
CA LEU A 303 -8.87 9.31 -13.31
C LEU A 303 -10.00 8.61 -12.55
N HIS A 304 -10.30 9.06 -11.33
CA HIS A 304 -11.39 8.53 -10.52
C HIS A 304 -12.76 8.79 -11.19
N PHE A 305 -13.01 10.00 -11.70
CA PHE A 305 -14.26 10.28 -12.43
C PHE A 305 -14.36 9.49 -13.73
N ALA A 306 -13.26 9.30 -14.46
CA ALA A 306 -13.22 8.42 -15.63
C ALA A 306 -13.57 6.96 -15.27
N ALA A 307 -13.20 6.49 -14.08
CA ALA A 307 -13.59 5.17 -13.59
C ALA A 307 -15.10 5.09 -13.33
N LEU A 308 -15.68 6.08 -12.64
CA LEU A 308 -17.11 6.15 -12.36
C LEU A 308 -17.94 6.21 -13.65
N GLU A 309 -17.53 6.99 -14.64
CA GLU A 309 -18.19 7.08 -15.95
C GLU A 309 -18.14 5.74 -16.70
N LYS A 310 -16.99 5.06 -16.69
CA LYS A 310 -16.85 3.74 -17.33
C LYS A 310 -17.68 2.68 -16.62
N ILE A 311 -17.75 2.71 -15.30
CA ILE A 311 -18.60 1.81 -14.51
C ILE A 311 -20.08 2.10 -14.82
N ALA A 312 -20.49 3.37 -14.94
CA ALA A 312 -21.85 3.73 -15.35
C ALA A 312 -22.23 3.11 -16.71
N ASN A 313 -21.35 3.24 -17.70
CA ASN A 313 -21.53 2.61 -19.02
C ASN A 313 -21.68 1.08 -18.90
N LEU A 314 -20.77 0.43 -18.16
CA LEU A 314 -20.81 -1.03 -17.98
C LEU A 314 -22.10 -1.50 -17.28
N LEU A 315 -22.58 -0.76 -16.28
CA LEU A 315 -23.84 -1.07 -15.59
C LEU A 315 -25.05 -1.00 -16.55
N ILE A 316 -25.05 -0.05 -17.49
CA ILE A 316 -26.09 0.07 -18.53
C ILE A 316 -25.97 -1.08 -19.54
N ASP A 317 -24.77 -1.34 -20.06
CA ASP A 317 -24.52 -2.39 -21.05
C ASP A 317 -24.96 -3.78 -20.55
N LEU A 318 -24.77 -4.04 -19.26
CA LEU A 318 -25.16 -5.30 -18.61
C LEU A 318 -26.60 -5.31 -18.10
N SER A 319 -27.38 -4.25 -18.37
CA SER A 319 -28.76 -4.08 -17.89
C SER A 319 -28.91 -4.17 -16.37
N ILE A 320 -27.84 -3.87 -15.62
CA ILE A 320 -27.85 -3.71 -14.16
C ILE A 320 -28.49 -2.37 -13.79
N CYS A 321 -28.21 -1.35 -14.59
CA CYS A 321 -28.88 -0.05 -14.53
C CYS A 321 -29.51 0.30 -15.89
N SER A 322 -30.37 1.31 -15.90
CA SER A 322 -31.01 1.86 -17.10
C SER A 322 -30.92 3.39 -17.11
N GLY A 323 -31.16 4.01 -18.27
CA GLY A 323 -31.04 5.46 -18.46
C GLY A 323 -29.80 5.85 -19.27
N SER A 324 -29.44 7.14 -19.25
CA SER A 324 -28.19 7.62 -19.85
C SER A 324 -27.04 7.65 -18.84
N VAL A 325 -25.80 7.67 -19.33
CA VAL A 325 -24.61 7.80 -18.48
C VAL A 325 -24.66 9.10 -17.66
N ASP A 326 -25.07 10.20 -18.29
CA ASP A 326 -25.20 11.50 -17.64
C ASP A 326 -26.20 11.45 -16.48
N ASP A 327 -27.36 10.79 -16.67
CA ASP A 327 -28.37 10.62 -15.62
C ASP A 327 -27.81 9.83 -14.42
N LEU A 328 -27.02 8.78 -14.68
CA LEU A 328 -26.40 7.95 -13.64
C LEU A 328 -25.36 8.75 -12.86
N ILE A 329 -24.56 9.56 -13.54
CA ILE A 329 -23.48 10.37 -12.93
C ILE A 329 -24.07 11.52 -12.12
N GLU A 330 -25.04 12.27 -12.65
CA GLU A 330 -25.72 13.35 -11.92
C GLU A 330 -26.34 12.85 -10.62
N ARG A 331 -26.84 11.62 -10.62
CA ARG A 331 -27.45 10.97 -9.46
C ARG A 331 -26.47 10.14 -8.64
N GLU A 332 -25.17 10.14 -8.95
CA GLU A 332 -24.14 9.37 -8.24
C GLU A 332 -24.54 7.90 -8.04
N VAL A 333 -25.12 7.27 -9.07
CA VAL A 333 -25.48 5.84 -9.05
C VAL A 333 -24.22 4.96 -9.02
N PRO A 334 -23.14 5.24 -9.79
CA PRO A 334 -21.93 4.42 -9.75
C PRO A 334 -21.29 4.33 -8.36
N HIS A 335 -21.40 5.37 -7.52
CA HIS A 335 -20.90 5.36 -6.14
C HIS A 335 -21.54 4.31 -5.24
N LEU A 336 -22.76 3.84 -5.57
CA LEU A 336 -23.39 2.72 -4.87
C LEU A 336 -22.65 1.40 -5.13
N PHE A 337 -22.01 1.29 -6.30
CA PHE A 337 -21.30 0.10 -6.77
C PHE A 337 -19.78 0.22 -6.60
N MET A 338 -19.22 1.43 -6.59
CA MET A 338 -17.82 1.73 -6.28
C MET A 338 -17.74 2.78 -5.16
N PRO A 339 -17.91 2.38 -3.88
CA PRO A 339 -17.99 3.32 -2.75
C PRO A 339 -16.60 3.80 -2.25
N HIS A 340 -15.52 3.42 -2.92
CA HIS A 340 -14.15 3.78 -2.57
C HIS A 340 -13.45 4.53 -3.71
N GLY A 341 -12.29 5.12 -3.41
CA GLY A 341 -11.45 5.76 -4.43
C GLY A 341 -10.88 4.74 -5.44
N VAL A 342 -10.48 5.22 -6.61
CA VAL A 342 -9.92 4.35 -7.68
C VAL A 342 -8.50 3.85 -7.37
N GLY A 343 -7.91 4.29 -6.25
CA GLY A 343 -6.61 3.83 -5.76
C GLY A 343 -5.91 4.88 -4.90
N HIS A 344 -4.62 4.67 -4.67
CA HIS A 344 -3.79 5.49 -3.79
C HIS A 344 -2.30 5.41 -4.16
N LEU A 345 -1.48 6.34 -3.64
CA LEU A 345 -0.03 6.19 -3.71
C LEU A 345 0.41 4.88 -3.02
N LEU A 346 1.41 4.21 -3.57
CA LEU A 346 1.97 2.96 -3.08
C LEU A 346 3.49 3.07 -2.91
N GLY A 347 4.04 2.49 -1.84
CA GLY A 347 5.47 2.45 -1.58
C GLY A 347 5.81 1.60 -0.35
N ILE A 348 6.55 2.18 0.60
CA ILE A 348 6.89 1.53 1.88
C ILE A 348 5.62 1.23 2.70
N GLN A 349 4.67 2.15 2.64
CA GLN A 349 3.32 1.96 3.15
C GLN A 349 2.39 1.63 1.97
N VAL A 350 1.39 0.79 2.24
CA VAL A 350 0.37 0.37 1.27
C VAL A 350 -0.39 1.62 0.80
N HIS A 351 -1.09 2.27 1.72
CA HIS A 351 -1.51 3.65 1.58
C HIS A 351 -0.31 4.58 1.88
N ASP A 352 0.47 4.90 0.85
CA ASP A 352 1.66 5.74 0.98
C ASP A 352 1.30 7.19 1.33
N VAL A 353 2.24 7.90 1.95
CA VAL A 353 2.03 9.25 2.49
C VAL A 353 1.95 10.30 1.39
N GLY A 354 1.41 11.46 1.74
CA GLY A 354 1.39 12.62 0.86
C GLY A 354 0.35 12.57 -0.26
N GLY A 355 -0.57 11.60 -0.26
CA GLY A 355 -1.62 11.46 -1.27
C GLY A 355 -2.53 12.69 -1.46
N HIS A 356 -2.63 13.56 -0.45
CA HIS A 356 -3.37 14.81 -0.56
C HIS A 356 -2.51 16.07 -0.69
N GLN A 357 -1.18 15.94 -0.61
CA GLN A 357 -0.29 17.11 -0.59
C GLN A 357 -0.11 17.73 -1.98
N LYS A 358 -0.23 19.05 -2.05
CA LYS A 358 0.07 19.89 -3.22
C LYS A 358 1.56 20.17 -3.37
N ASP A 359 2.25 20.38 -2.24
CA ASP A 359 3.66 20.76 -2.21
C ASP A 359 4.36 20.33 -0.89
N LYS A 360 5.67 20.62 -0.81
CA LYS A 360 6.54 20.29 0.33
C LYS A 360 6.20 21.01 1.63
N THR A 361 5.34 22.04 1.61
CA THR A 361 4.93 22.77 2.83
C THR A 361 3.91 21.97 3.64
N GLY A 362 3.24 20.99 3.01
CA GLY A 362 2.14 20.24 3.60
C GLY A 362 0.76 20.81 3.28
N ALA A 363 0.65 21.77 2.36
CA ALA A 363 -0.63 22.21 1.83
C ALA A 363 -1.34 21.04 1.14
N CYS A 364 -2.64 20.84 1.42
CA CYS A 364 -3.42 19.72 0.88
C CYS A 364 -4.52 20.16 -0.10
N THR A 365 -4.94 19.22 -0.96
CA THR A 365 -6.19 19.27 -1.74
C THR A 365 -7.16 18.28 -1.10
N GLU A 366 -8.31 18.76 -0.64
CA GLU A 366 -9.37 17.89 -0.16
C GLU A 366 -9.95 17.01 -1.29
N PRO A 367 -10.37 15.78 -0.99
CA PRO A 367 -11.16 14.97 -1.91
C PRO A 367 -12.42 15.72 -2.40
N PRO A 368 -12.95 15.41 -3.60
CA PRO A 368 -14.26 15.89 -4.02
C PRO A 368 -15.37 15.46 -3.04
N ASP A 369 -16.36 16.31 -2.83
CA ASP A 369 -17.48 16.03 -1.90
C ASP A 369 -18.25 14.75 -2.24
N SER A 370 -18.36 14.41 -3.54
CA SER A 370 -19.00 13.18 -4.01
C SER A 370 -18.17 11.92 -3.74
N SER A 371 -16.87 12.06 -3.45
CA SER A 371 -15.93 10.96 -3.26
C SER A 371 -14.98 11.22 -2.07
N PRO A 372 -15.51 11.35 -0.83
CA PRO A 372 -14.72 11.75 0.34
C PRO A 372 -13.68 10.71 0.76
N THR A 373 -13.80 9.47 0.28
CA THR A 373 -12.87 8.37 0.55
C THR A 373 -11.71 8.31 -0.45
N LEU A 374 -11.63 9.24 -1.41
CA LEU A 374 -10.53 9.28 -2.39
C LEU A 374 -9.19 9.60 -1.70
N ARG A 375 -8.27 8.64 -1.74
CA ARG A 375 -6.99 8.69 -1.01
C ARG A 375 -5.90 9.50 -1.71
N ASN A 376 -6.10 9.88 -2.97
CA ASN A 376 -5.11 10.61 -3.74
C ASN A 376 -5.77 11.74 -4.54
N THR A 377 -5.29 12.97 -4.34
CA THR A 377 -5.74 14.19 -5.01
C THR A 377 -4.60 14.89 -5.75
N ARG A 378 -3.44 14.23 -5.87
CA ARG A 378 -2.26 14.80 -6.53
C ARG A 378 -2.45 14.89 -8.05
N ILE A 379 -1.71 15.82 -8.63
CA ILE A 379 -1.36 15.77 -10.05
C ILE A 379 -0.26 14.71 -10.22
N MET A 380 -0.50 13.76 -11.12
CA MET A 380 0.44 12.70 -11.44
C MET A 380 1.72 13.28 -12.04
N ALA A 381 2.85 12.77 -11.61
CA ALA A 381 4.15 13.12 -12.13
C ALA A 381 5.01 11.86 -12.26
N LYS A 382 6.04 11.96 -13.12
CA LYS A 382 7.02 10.90 -13.31
C LYS A 382 7.54 10.37 -11.98
N ASP A 383 7.77 9.06 -11.92
CA ASP A 383 8.33 8.32 -10.80
C ASP A 383 7.36 8.21 -9.60
N MET A 384 6.11 8.64 -9.74
CA MET A 384 5.05 8.26 -8.81
C MET A 384 4.61 6.82 -9.07
N VAL A 385 4.32 6.09 -7.99
CA VAL A 385 3.71 4.77 -8.04
C VAL A 385 2.40 4.79 -7.24
N PHE A 386 1.35 4.22 -7.81
CA PHE A 386 0.02 4.12 -7.19
C PHE A 386 -0.69 2.82 -7.60
N THR A 387 -1.76 2.48 -6.88
CA THR A 387 -2.70 1.44 -7.27
C THR A 387 -3.74 1.99 -8.26
N ILE A 388 -4.22 1.16 -9.18
CA ILE A 388 -5.47 1.39 -9.92
C ILE A 388 -6.36 0.20 -9.64
N GLU A 389 -7.44 0.43 -8.89
CA GLU A 389 -8.27 -0.62 -8.28
C GLU A 389 -9.79 -0.40 -8.49
N PRO A 390 -10.29 -0.22 -9.74
CA PRO A 390 -11.72 -0.10 -9.94
C PRO A 390 -12.47 -1.32 -9.39
N GLY A 391 -13.57 -1.06 -8.70
CA GLY A 391 -14.41 -2.09 -8.09
C GLY A 391 -15.89 -1.92 -8.45
N CYS A 392 -16.63 -3.03 -8.48
CA CYS A 392 -18.08 -3.05 -8.63
C CYS A 392 -18.68 -4.09 -7.68
N TYR A 393 -19.38 -3.63 -6.65
CA TYR A 393 -19.89 -4.48 -5.57
C TYR A 393 -21.41 -4.38 -5.44
N PHE A 394 -22.02 -5.50 -5.06
CA PHE A 394 -23.43 -5.60 -4.73
C PHE A 394 -23.58 -5.58 -3.20
N ILE A 395 -23.48 -4.39 -2.60
CA ILE A 395 -23.53 -4.19 -1.14
C ILE A 395 -24.96 -3.85 -0.73
N PRO A 396 -25.71 -4.77 -0.07
CA PRO A 396 -27.12 -4.52 0.25
C PRO A 396 -27.31 -3.25 1.10
N MET A 397 -26.41 -2.98 2.04
CA MET A 397 -26.47 -1.79 2.89
C MET A 397 -26.44 -0.46 2.12
N LEU A 398 -25.79 -0.42 0.94
CA LEU A 398 -25.72 0.79 0.11
C LEU A 398 -26.86 0.83 -0.90
N ILE A 399 -27.20 -0.32 -1.48
CA ILE A 399 -28.15 -0.42 -2.61
C ILE A 399 -29.60 -0.49 -2.11
N GLU A 400 -29.92 -1.33 -1.13
CA GLU A 400 -31.31 -1.55 -0.66
C GLU A 400 -32.05 -0.27 -0.21
N PRO A 401 -31.41 0.70 0.47
CA PRO A 401 -32.06 1.97 0.81
C PRO A 401 -32.57 2.76 -0.39
N GLN A 402 -32.09 2.47 -1.61
CA GLN A 402 -32.46 3.19 -2.82
C GLN A 402 -33.77 2.73 -3.45
N ARG A 403 -34.40 1.63 -3.01
CA ARG A 403 -35.58 1.03 -3.66
C ARG A 403 -36.70 2.02 -4.02
N ASN A 404 -36.94 2.99 -3.15
CA ASN A 404 -38.02 3.97 -3.30
C ASN A 404 -37.50 5.38 -3.64
N THR A 405 -36.25 5.52 -4.08
CA THR A 405 -35.63 6.79 -4.47
C THR A 405 -35.56 6.92 -5.99
N GLU A 406 -35.25 8.11 -6.50
CA GLU A 406 -35.01 8.29 -7.92
C GLU A 406 -33.82 7.47 -8.44
N LYS A 407 -32.79 7.23 -7.60
CA LYS A 407 -31.68 6.32 -7.96
C LYS A 407 -32.20 4.90 -8.18
N GLY A 408 -33.10 4.42 -7.31
CA GLY A 408 -33.65 3.07 -7.39
C GLY A 408 -34.50 2.80 -8.62
N LYS A 409 -35.10 3.82 -9.24
CA LYS A 409 -35.83 3.66 -10.51
C LYS A 409 -34.92 3.26 -11.67
N LEU A 410 -33.63 3.58 -11.57
CA LEU A 410 -32.60 3.26 -12.56
C LEU A 410 -31.97 1.87 -12.33
N ILE A 411 -32.32 1.16 -11.25
CA ILE A 411 -31.69 -0.10 -10.85
C ILE A 411 -32.59 -1.29 -11.22
N ASN A 412 -32.00 -2.29 -11.87
CA ASN A 412 -32.66 -3.57 -12.12
C ASN A 412 -32.66 -4.45 -10.86
N TRP A 413 -33.69 -4.31 -10.04
CA TRP A 413 -33.80 -5.01 -8.75
C TRP A 413 -33.85 -6.54 -8.84
N GLU A 414 -34.41 -7.08 -9.92
CA GLU A 414 -34.43 -8.53 -10.13
C GLU A 414 -33.01 -9.06 -10.33
N LEU A 415 -32.24 -8.40 -11.21
CA LEU A 415 -30.86 -8.78 -11.49
C LEU A 415 -29.95 -8.57 -10.28
N ILE A 416 -30.09 -7.44 -9.57
CA ILE A 416 -29.35 -7.18 -8.32
C ILE A 416 -29.58 -8.29 -7.30
N THR A 417 -30.83 -8.72 -7.11
CA THR A 417 -31.17 -9.79 -6.16
C THR A 417 -30.47 -11.10 -6.51
N GLN A 418 -30.30 -11.40 -7.80
CA GLN A 418 -29.57 -12.58 -8.27
C GLN A 418 -28.05 -12.45 -8.04
N LEU A 419 -27.50 -11.24 -8.20
CA LEU A 419 -26.06 -10.97 -8.13
C LEU A 419 -25.52 -10.80 -6.70
N TYR A 420 -26.37 -10.59 -5.68
CA TYR A 420 -25.91 -10.50 -4.28
C TYR A 420 -25.08 -11.70 -3.83
N ARG A 421 -25.39 -12.91 -4.30
CA ARG A 421 -24.63 -14.14 -3.98
C ARG A 421 -23.19 -14.13 -4.53
N CYS A 422 -22.91 -13.28 -5.51
CA CYS A 422 -21.60 -13.14 -6.14
C CYS A 422 -20.73 -12.11 -5.43
N GLY A 423 -21.31 -11.26 -4.58
CA GLY A 423 -20.59 -10.25 -3.81
C GLY A 423 -20.15 -9.07 -4.68
N GLY A 424 -18.98 -9.15 -5.32
CA GLY A 424 -18.42 -8.04 -6.10
C GLY A 424 -17.14 -8.40 -6.82
N VAL A 425 -16.67 -7.46 -7.62
CA VAL A 425 -15.43 -7.54 -8.41
C VAL A 425 -14.52 -6.38 -8.02
N ARG A 426 -13.23 -6.66 -7.86
CA ARG A 426 -12.14 -5.67 -7.89
C ARG A 426 -10.97 -6.24 -8.68
N ILE A 427 -10.34 -5.38 -9.49
CA ILE A 427 -9.12 -5.68 -10.24
C ILE A 427 -8.15 -4.56 -9.93
N GLU A 428 -6.96 -4.89 -9.45
CA GLU A 428 -6.00 -3.91 -8.98
C GLU A 428 -4.57 -4.21 -9.40
N ASP A 429 -3.92 -3.20 -9.96
CA ASP A 429 -2.52 -3.23 -10.38
C ASP A 429 -1.73 -2.06 -9.79
N ASN A 430 -0.40 -2.24 -9.73
CA ASN A 430 0.55 -1.23 -9.27
C ASN A 430 1.18 -0.54 -10.47
N ILE A 431 1.01 0.77 -10.60
CA ILE A 431 1.28 1.53 -11.80
C ILE A 431 2.33 2.60 -11.52
N LEU A 432 3.41 2.58 -12.30
CA LEU A 432 4.44 3.61 -12.33
C LEU A 432 4.09 4.65 -13.40
N VAL A 433 4.12 5.93 -13.04
CA VAL A 433 4.05 7.03 -14.02
C VAL A 433 5.42 7.23 -14.67
N THR A 434 5.49 7.10 -16.00
CA THR A 434 6.72 7.31 -16.77
C THR A 434 6.80 8.74 -17.29
N ASN A 435 7.78 9.06 -18.15
CA ASN A 435 7.92 10.40 -18.75
C ASN A 435 6.71 10.78 -19.63
N GLU A 436 6.06 9.79 -20.26
CA GLU A 436 5.05 10.03 -21.30
C GLU A 436 3.74 9.24 -21.07
N GLY A 437 3.71 8.32 -20.10
CA GLY A 437 2.55 7.48 -19.83
C GLY A 437 2.71 6.69 -18.53
N SER A 438 2.52 5.38 -18.63
CA SER A 438 2.58 4.46 -17.49
C SER A 438 3.32 3.16 -17.79
N GLU A 439 3.86 2.54 -16.75
CA GLU A 439 4.30 1.15 -16.74
C GLU A 439 3.49 0.39 -15.69
N ASN A 440 2.89 -0.74 -16.07
CA ASN A 440 2.21 -1.63 -15.14
C ASN A 440 3.24 -2.56 -14.49
N LEU A 441 3.50 -2.37 -13.19
CA LEU A 441 4.47 -3.12 -12.40
C LEU A 441 3.96 -4.53 -12.02
N THR A 442 2.68 -4.79 -12.21
CA THR A 442 2.02 -6.06 -11.86
C THR A 442 1.94 -6.99 -13.06
N ARG A 443 1.23 -6.61 -14.13
CA ARG A 443 0.94 -7.49 -15.28
C ARG A 443 2.16 -7.95 -16.09
N GLN A 444 3.31 -7.33 -15.90
CA GLN A 444 4.56 -7.78 -16.53
C GLN A 444 5.04 -9.16 -16.03
N PHE A 445 4.46 -9.68 -14.94
CA PHE A 445 4.77 -11.00 -14.39
C PHE A 445 3.58 -11.99 -14.45
N GLU A 446 2.48 -11.66 -15.14
CA GLU A 446 1.29 -12.53 -15.29
C GLU A 446 1.45 -13.67 -16.29
#